data_AF-A0A1P8MWU6-F1
#
_entry.id   AF-A0A1P8MWU6-F1
#
_cell.length_a   1.000
_cell.length_b   1.000
_cell.length_c   1.000
_cell.angle_alpha   90.00
_cell.angle_beta   90.00
_cell.angle_gamma   90.00
#
_symmetry.space_group_name_H-M   'P 1'
#
loop_
_entity.id
_entity.type
_entity.pdbx_description
1 polymer ?
#
loop_
_entity_poly.entity_id
_entity_poly.type
_entity_poly.pdbx_seq_one_letter_code
_entity_poly.pdbx_strand_id
1 'polypeptide(L)'
;MQFRAPEKLNNLRQGAAAVLTGPQMLAFVPAIMLAAYWLGGEVALTTMAIALPLAWLAFGGIEDLIRQRMARNLQPGVVSQDTFGDKIDTIRQDAPAADKNSAMFSIELDEHATLADRFEPAAIDRILKAVADRLVTTMRDNDTLCQTGDFRFSLCLGQVQHLDLESCIQLSGRYQQAIEEPIAIDGTTIYVSVSVGFCLLNRAPGGTGRDWLNGSLAALTEAQRRGPSSVRAYSTELHSRLKNRAHLRDEVAAALEQGHIQPWFQPQISTDTGKVAGFEALARWIHPDRGAISPAEFLPAIEDAGLLERLAEIMIYHSFTALKAWDSAGLRVPHVGVNFSGSELNNPKLVDKVRWELDRFDLTPDRLAVEILETVVTDTTADTITRNINALAKLGCRIDLDDFGTGHASISSIRRFGVSRIKIDRSFVMKADRDPEQQRMISAVLTMAERMNIETLAEGVETVGEHALLAQLGCDYVQGFGIARPMPFEKTLDWVRAHEAKLKDAPSLPVRRTN
;
A
#
# COMPACT_ATOMS: atom_id res chain seq x y z
N MET A 1 -20.60 -4.92 -37.66
CA MET A 1 -20.14 -4.07 -38.77
C MET A 1 -19.40 -2.87 -38.18
N GLN A 2 -18.09 -3.00 -37.98
CA GLN A 2 -17.24 -1.90 -37.51
C GLN A 2 -16.85 -1.04 -38.71
N PHE A 3 -17.15 0.26 -38.63
CA PHE A 3 -16.74 1.24 -39.64
C PHE A 3 -15.21 1.37 -39.63
N ARG A 4 -14.59 0.83 -40.68
CA ARG A 4 -13.16 0.98 -40.99
C ARG A 4 -12.95 2.41 -41.48
N ALA A 5 -12.40 3.29 -40.64
CA ALA A 5 -11.94 4.61 -41.08
C ALA A 5 -10.85 4.43 -42.16
N PRO A 6 -10.82 5.26 -43.23
CA PRO A 6 -9.98 5.00 -44.38
C PRO A 6 -8.50 5.27 -44.04
N GLU A 7 -7.65 4.23 -44.08
CA GLU A 7 -6.18 4.27 -43.97
C GLU A 7 -5.54 5.40 -44.80
N LYS A 8 -6.17 5.79 -45.91
CA LYS A 8 -5.72 6.91 -46.76
C LYS A 8 -5.72 8.27 -46.05
N LEU A 9 -6.67 8.56 -45.16
CA LEU A 9 -6.72 9.85 -44.46
C LEU A 9 -5.62 9.98 -43.41
N ASN A 10 -5.24 8.86 -42.78
CA ASN A 10 -4.16 8.84 -41.78
C ASN A 10 -2.79 8.95 -42.44
N ASN A 11 -2.57 8.28 -43.57
CA ASN A 11 -1.32 8.42 -44.35
C ASN A 11 -1.17 9.83 -44.96
N LEU A 12 -2.26 10.47 -45.36
CA LEU A 12 -2.26 11.88 -45.81
C LEU A 12 -1.96 12.84 -44.66
N ARG A 13 -2.53 12.61 -43.47
CA ARG A 13 -2.22 13.39 -42.26
C ARG A 13 -0.77 13.22 -41.81
N GLN A 14 -0.23 12.00 -41.84
CA GLN A 14 1.16 11.73 -41.48
C GLN A 14 2.15 12.30 -42.52
N GLY A 15 1.84 12.20 -43.82
CA GLY A 15 2.63 12.81 -44.88
C GLY A 15 2.61 14.35 -44.83
N ALA A 16 1.46 14.95 -44.54
CA ALA A 16 1.35 16.39 -44.34
C ALA A 16 2.07 16.87 -43.07
N ALA A 17 1.97 16.11 -41.97
CA ALA A 17 2.68 16.40 -40.72
C ALA A 17 4.20 16.35 -40.91
N ALA A 18 4.73 15.31 -41.58
CA ALA A 18 6.18 15.18 -41.85
C ALA A 18 6.75 16.31 -42.71
N VAL A 19 5.95 16.86 -43.64
CA VAL A 19 6.33 18.03 -44.45
C VAL A 19 6.28 19.32 -43.63
N LEU A 20 5.30 19.45 -42.72
CA LEU A 20 5.11 20.63 -41.87
C LEU A 20 6.07 20.72 -40.67
N THR A 21 6.65 19.61 -40.22
CA THR A 21 7.55 19.58 -39.04
C THR A 21 9.03 19.39 -39.38
N GLY A 22 9.38 19.14 -40.65
CA GLY A 22 10.77 18.98 -41.10
C GLY A 22 11.56 20.29 -41.23
N PRO A 23 12.91 20.27 -41.17
CA PRO A 23 13.78 21.45 -41.29
C PRO A 23 13.64 22.19 -42.64
N GLN A 24 13.04 21.53 -43.63
CA GLN A 24 12.71 22.06 -44.95
C GLN A 24 11.72 23.24 -44.87
N MET A 25 10.83 23.25 -43.86
CA MET A 25 9.85 24.32 -43.67
C MET A 25 10.46 25.69 -43.41
N LEU A 26 11.66 25.75 -42.81
CA LEU A 26 12.38 27.00 -42.59
C LEU A 26 12.73 27.70 -43.91
N ALA A 27 12.90 26.95 -45.01
CA ALA A 27 13.13 27.50 -46.34
C ALA A 27 11.82 27.91 -47.06
N PHE A 28 10.70 27.24 -46.75
CA PHE A 28 9.42 27.49 -47.43
C PHE A 28 8.58 28.58 -46.76
N VAL A 29 8.72 28.83 -45.46
CA VAL A 29 7.97 29.88 -44.76
C VAL A 29 8.18 31.26 -45.40
N PRO A 30 9.41 31.72 -45.69
CA PRO A 30 9.61 33.02 -46.35
C PRO A 30 8.97 33.09 -47.75
N ALA A 31 9.02 32.00 -48.51
CA ALA A 31 8.42 31.92 -49.85
C ALA A 31 6.89 31.96 -49.80
N ILE A 32 6.27 31.27 -48.84
CA ILE A 32 4.82 31.26 -48.61
C ILE A 32 4.34 32.66 -48.16
N MET A 33 5.09 33.32 -47.27
CA MET A 33 4.79 34.68 -46.83
C MET A 33 4.88 35.68 -47.99
N LEU A 34 5.92 35.58 -48.82
CA LEU A 34 6.08 36.44 -49.99
C LEU A 34 4.97 36.22 -51.04
N ALA A 35 4.59 34.97 -51.28
CA ALA A 35 3.49 34.62 -52.17
C ALA A 35 2.14 35.14 -51.65
N ALA A 36 1.89 35.03 -50.33
CA ALA A 36 0.69 35.58 -49.70
C ALA A 36 0.61 37.10 -49.85
N TYR A 37 1.73 37.81 -49.69
CA TYR A 37 1.81 39.25 -49.91
C TYR A 37 1.54 39.63 -51.37
N TRP A 38 2.10 38.89 -52.34
CA TRP A 38 1.87 39.16 -53.76
C TRP A 38 0.43 38.93 -54.21
N LEU A 39 -0.26 37.94 -53.64
CA LEU A 39 -1.60 37.54 -54.06
C LEU A 39 -2.72 38.31 -53.33
N GLY A 40 -2.50 38.79 -52.11
CA GLY A 40 -3.56 39.40 -51.29
C GLY A 40 -3.10 40.51 -50.36
N GLY A 41 -1.90 41.06 -50.57
CA GLY A 41 -1.38 42.19 -49.82
C GLY A 41 -1.19 41.92 -48.33
N GLU A 42 -1.32 42.98 -47.53
CA GLU A 42 -1.03 42.97 -46.09
C GLU A 42 -1.99 42.08 -45.28
N VAL A 43 -3.26 41.99 -45.70
CA VAL A 43 -4.27 41.15 -45.04
C VAL A 43 -3.96 39.67 -45.23
N ALA A 44 -3.60 39.25 -46.44
CA ALA A 44 -3.24 37.84 -46.70
C ALA A 44 -1.95 37.44 -45.99
N LEU A 45 -0.96 38.34 -45.94
CA LEU A 45 0.29 38.12 -45.21
C LEU A 45 0.04 37.92 -43.70
N THR A 46 -0.72 38.82 -43.07
CA THR A 46 -1.02 38.74 -41.63
C THR A 46 -1.87 37.51 -41.29
N THR A 47 -2.83 37.16 -42.15
CA THR A 47 -3.64 35.94 -41.97
C THR A 47 -2.78 34.69 -42.06
N MET A 48 -1.88 34.60 -43.04
CA MET A 48 -0.99 33.44 -43.19
C MET A 48 0.04 33.35 -42.06
N ALA A 49 0.56 34.49 -41.59
CA ALA A 49 1.50 34.56 -40.46
C ALA A 49 0.91 34.02 -39.14
N ILE A 50 -0.41 34.12 -38.95
CA ILE A 50 -1.13 33.57 -37.79
C ILE A 50 -1.56 32.11 -38.04
N ALA A 51 -2.01 31.79 -39.26
CA ALA A 51 -2.51 30.46 -39.59
C ALA A 51 -1.41 29.39 -39.61
N LEU A 52 -0.19 29.70 -40.06
CA LEU A 52 0.91 28.73 -40.16
C LEU A 52 1.34 28.17 -38.79
N PRO A 53 1.59 29.02 -37.75
CA PRO A 53 1.92 28.53 -36.42
C PRO A 53 0.78 27.74 -35.77
N LEU A 54 -0.47 28.17 -35.97
CA LEU A 54 -1.65 27.47 -35.45
C LEU A 54 -1.83 26.09 -36.11
N ALA A 55 -1.60 25.98 -37.43
CA ALA A 55 -1.60 24.71 -38.12
C ALA A 55 -0.50 23.78 -37.59
N TRP A 56 0.72 24.30 -37.40
CA TRP A 56 1.83 23.53 -36.84
C TRP A 56 1.55 23.04 -35.41
N LEU A 57 0.90 23.87 -34.58
CA LEU A 57 0.40 23.46 -33.26
C LEU A 57 -0.66 22.35 -33.34
N ALA A 58 -1.62 22.47 -34.26
CA ALA A 58 -2.71 21.50 -34.44
C ALA A 58 -2.25 20.15 -35.01
N PHE A 59 -1.12 20.11 -35.72
CA PHE A 59 -0.54 18.90 -36.32
C PHE A 59 0.57 18.24 -35.47
N GLY A 60 0.68 18.59 -34.18
CA GLY A 60 1.56 17.87 -33.24
C GLY A 60 2.95 18.47 -33.06
N GLY A 61 3.20 19.71 -33.50
CA GLY A 61 4.50 20.38 -33.36
C GLY A 61 5.02 20.45 -31.92
N ILE A 62 4.14 20.54 -30.91
CA ILE A 62 4.50 20.49 -29.48
C ILE A 62 4.92 19.07 -29.07
N GLU A 63 4.19 18.04 -29.49
CA GLU A 63 4.57 16.64 -29.18
C GLU A 63 5.89 16.26 -29.84
N ASP A 64 6.15 16.71 -31.07
CA ASP A 64 7.42 16.51 -31.76
C ASP A 64 8.57 17.27 -31.09
N LEU A 65 8.33 18.48 -30.57
CA LEU A 65 9.32 19.22 -29.78
C LEU A 65 9.60 18.57 -28.44
N ILE A 66 8.58 18.05 -27.75
CA ILE A 66 8.75 17.30 -26.50
C ILE A 66 9.50 15.99 -26.78
N ARG A 67 9.13 15.23 -27.80
CA ARG A 67 9.85 14.01 -28.23
C ARG A 67 11.29 14.32 -28.62
N GLN A 68 11.54 15.36 -29.41
CA GLN A 68 12.89 15.75 -29.81
C GLN A 68 13.73 16.33 -28.66
N ARG A 69 13.11 16.93 -27.64
CA ARG A 69 13.81 17.42 -26.45
C ARG A 69 14.12 16.27 -25.48
N MET A 70 13.24 15.27 -25.38
CA MET A 70 13.50 14.00 -24.69
C MET A 70 14.56 13.16 -25.41
N ALA A 71 14.55 13.12 -26.75
CA ALA A 71 15.54 12.40 -27.53
C ALA A 71 16.93 13.07 -27.56
N ARG A 72 17.01 14.39 -27.36
CA ARG A 72 18.28 15.14 -27.35
C ARG A 72 19.12 14.99 -26.07
N ASN A 73 18.56 14.38 -25.02
CA ASN A 73 19.23 14.16 -23.74
C ASN A 73 19.49 12.67 -23.43
N LEU A 74 19.37 11.77 -24.42
CA LEU A 74 19.68 10.35 -24.22
C LEU A 74 21.15 10.18 -23.83
N GLN A 75 21.36 9.69 -22.62
CA GLN A 75 22.69 9.41 -22.10
C GLN A 75 23.31 8.22 -22.85
N PRO A 76 24.63 8.21 -23.07
CA PRO A 76 25.31 7.06 -23.67
C PRO A 76 24.98 5.77 -22.90
N GLY A 77 24.45 4.76 -23.60
CA GLY A 77 24.03 3.49 -22.98
C GLY A 77 22.55 3.39 -22.60
N VAL A 78 21.79 4.50 -22.66
CA VAL A 78 20.32 4.51 -22.51
C VAL A 78 19.67 4.68 -23.89
N VAL A 79 18.72 3.81 -24.24
CA VAL A 79 18.01 3.88 -25.52
C VAL A 79 16.68 4.60 -25.39
N SER A 80 16.14 5.10 -26.52
CA SER A 80 14.80 5.69 -26.57
C SER A 80 13.72 4.65 -26.30
N GLN A 81 12.52 5.10 -25.89
CA GLN A 81 11.40 4.20 -25.62
C GLN A 81 10.97 3.41 -26.87
N ASP A 82 11.04 4.01 -28.06
CA ASP A 82 10.73 3.34 -29.32
C ASP A 82 11.73 2.21 -29.59
N THR A 83 13.03 2.49 -29.50
CA THR A 83 14.09 1.48 -29.68
C THR A 83 14.03 0.38 -28.62
N PHE A 84 13.66 0.74 -27.38
CA PHE A 84 13.44 -0.24 -26.32
C PHE A 84 12.28 -1.18 -26.69
N GLY A 85 11.14 -0.63 -27.14
CA GLY A 85 9.97 -1.37 -27.61
C GLY A 85 10.30 -2.39 -28.69
N ASP A 86 10.99 -1.94 -29.75
CA ASP A 86 11.39 -2.82 -30.86
C ASP A 86 12.31 -3.95 -30.38
N LYS A 87 13.23 -3.65 -29.46
CA LYS A 87 14.21 -4.63 -28.97
C LYS A 87 13.59 -5.67 -28.04
N ILE A 88 12.66 -5.26 -27.17
CA ILE A 88 11.96 -6.20 -26.28
C ILE A 88 11.03 -7.13 -27.06
N ASP A 89 10.40 -6.63 -28.13
CA ASP A 89 9.59 -7.45 -29.03
C ASP A 89 10.47 -8.42 -29.81
N THR A 90 11.63 -7.99 -30.29
CA THR A 90 12.61 -8.86 -30.97
C THR A 90 13.07 -10.01 -30.06
N ILE A 91 13.51 -9.70 -28.84
CA ILE A 91 13.97 -10.71 -27.86
C ILE A 91 12.87 -11.72 -27.51
N ARG A 92 11.60 -11.30 -27.56
CA ARG A 92 10.45 -12.15 -27.26
C ARG A 92 10.02 -13.00 -28.46
N GLN A 93 10.10 -12.47 -29.68
CA GLN A 93 9.80 -13.19 -30.92
C GLN A 93 10.86 -14.25 -31.24
N ASP A 94 12.12 -13.98 -30.88
CA ASP A 94 13.18 -14.98 -30.85
C ASP A 94 12.85 -15.99 -29.74
N ALA A 95 12.05 -17.00 -30.08
CA ALA A 95 11.62 -18.02 -29.14
C ALA A 95 12.85 -18.57 -28.39
N PRO A 96 12.87 -18.53 -27.05
CA PRO A 96 14.00 -19.03 -26.30
C PRO A 96 14.27 -20.48 -26.71
N ALA A 97 15.49 -20.78 -27.14
CA ALA A 97 15.97 -22.17 -27.18
C ALA A 97 15.75 -22.77 -25.79
N ALA A 98 15.51 -24.08 -25.67
CA ALA A 98 15.08 -24.72 -24.42
C ALA A 98 15.91 -24.36 -23.16
N ASP A 99 17.18 -23.95 -23.33
CA ASP A 99 18.09 -23.57 -22.25
C ASP A 99 18.41 -22.06 -22.15
N LYS A 100 17.82 -21.20 -23.00
CA LYS A 100 17.98 -19.74 -22.95
C LYS A 100 16.73 -19.07 -22.37
N ASN A 101 16.91 -18.03 -21.58
CA ASN A 101 15.82 -17.24 -21.04
C ASN A 101 16.23 -15.76 -20.99
N SER A 102 15.30 -14.86 -20.70
CA SER A 102 15.61 -13.45 -20.47
C SER A 102 14.78 -12.90 -19.31
N ALA A 103 15.15 -11.73 -18.79
CA ALA A 103 14.42 -11.03 -17.75
C ALA A 103 14.31 -9.53 -18.05
N MET A 104 13.17 -8.97 -17.64
CA MET A 104 12.86 -7.56 -17.68
C MET A 104 12.87 -7.03 -16.25
N PHE A 105 13.64 -6.00 -15.98
CA PHE A 105 13.70 -5.29 -14.69
C PHE A 105 13.11 -3.90 -14.85
N SER A 106 12.34 -3.46 -13.87
CA SER A 106 11.88 -2.08 -13.70
C SER A 106 12.38 -1.61 -12.33
N ILE A 107 13.09 -0.49 -12.32
CA ILE A 107 13.83 0.04 -11.19
C ILE A 107 13.41 1.50 -11.01
N GLU A 108 12.97 1.86 -9.82
CA GLU A 108 12.48 3.22 -9.53
C GLU A 108 13.01 3.72 -8.20
N LEU A 109 13.36 4.99 -8.14
CA LEU A 109 13.78 5.63 -6.90
C LEU A 109 12.59 5.71 -5.94
N ASP A 110 12.80 5.23 -4.73
CA ASP A 110 11.83 5.35 -3.65
C ASP A 110 11.73 6.81 -3.19
N GLU A 111 10.58 7.20 -2.66
CA GLU A 111 10.34 8.56 -2.13
C GLU A 111 10.70 9.69 -3.11
N HIS A 112 10.59 9.44 -4.42
CA HIS A 112 10.98 10.41 -5.45
C HIS A 112 10.20 11.73 -5.38
N ALA A 113 9.00 11.75 -4.81
CA ALA A 113 8.26 12.99 -4.54
C ALA A 113 8.99 13.88 -3.52
N THR A 114 9.41 13.30 -2.39
CA THR A 114 10.24 13.98 -1.38
C THR A 114 11.56 14.46 -1.98
N LEU A 115 12.15 13.65 -2.87
CA LEU A 115 13.38 14.03 -3.57
C LEU A 115 13.15 15.23 -4.50
N ALA A 116 12.07 15.23 -5.27
CA ALA A 116 11.70 16.31 -6.18
C ALA A 116 11.34 17.62 -5.45
N ASP A 117 10.72 17.53 -4.27
CA ASP A 117 10.40 18.70 -3.45
C ASP A 117 11.64 19.33 -2.81
N ARG A 118 12.66 18.50 -2.54
CA ARG A 118 13.88 18.93 -1.85
C ARG A 118 14.95 19.52 -2.77
N PHE A 119 14.98 19.13 -4.04
CA PHE A 119 16.06 19.47 -4.96
C PHE A 119 15.54 20.14 -6.23
N GLU A 120 16.28 21.11 -6.74
CA GLU A 120 15.95 21.75 -8.01
C GLU A 120 16.09 20.77 -9.20
N PRO A 121 15.35 20.99 -10.31
CA PRO A 121 15.37 20.09 -11.46
C PRO A 121 16.77 19.73 -11.99
N ALA A 122 17.72 20.68 -11.98
CA ALA A 122 19.09 20.43 -12.42
C ALA A 122 19.88 19.48 -11.50
N ALA A 123 19.55 19.44 -10.20
CA ALA A 123 20.11 18.46 -9.28
C ALA A 123 19.48 17.08 -9.51
N ILE A 124 18.16 17.02 -9.72
CA ILE A 124 17.45 15.77 -10.08
C ILE A 124 18.03 15.15 -11.36
N ASP A 125 18.24 15.92 -12.41
CA ASP A 125 18.84 15.44 -13.67
C ASP A 125 20.23 14.82 -13.44
N ARG A 126 21.03 15.40 -12.52
CA ARG A 126 22.35 14.86 -12.16
C ARG A 126 22.26 13.58 -11.34
N ILE A 127 21.27 13.46 -10.44
CA ILE A 127 20.98 12.21 -9.73
C ILE A 127 20.62 11.12 -10.75
N LEU A 128 19.64 11.39 -11.61
CA LEU A 128 19.18 10.43 -12.62
C LEU A 128 20.29 10.03 -13.57
N LYS A 129 21.19 10.96 -13.91
CA LYS A 129 22.41 10.66 -14.66
C LYS A 129 23.36 9.72 -13.92
N ALA A 130 23.66 9.98 -12.66
CA ALA A 130 24.49 9.08 -11.87
C ALA A 130 23.88 7.68 -11.76
N VAL A 131 22.56 7.59 -11.59
CA VAL A 131 21.83 6.31 -11.56
C VAL A 131 21.93 5.58 -12.90
N ALA A 132 21.70 6.27 -14.02
CA ALA A 132 21.83 5.69 -15.35
C ALA A 132 23.26 5.22 -15.64
N ASP A 133 24.28 6.03 -15.33
CA ASP A 133 25.69 5.67 -15.49
C ASP A 133 26.04 4.40 -14.68
N ARG A 134 25.57 4.31 -13.43
CA ARG A 134 25.73 3.13 -12.57
C ARG A 134 25.03 1.90 -13.12
N LEU A 135 23.83 2.05 -13.68
CA LEU A 135 23.14 0.93 -14.32
C LEU A 135 23.90 0.45 -15.55
N VAL A 136 24.35 1.35 -16.42
CA VAL A 136 25.12 1.02 -17.62
C VAL A 136 26.40 0.24 -17.28
N THR A 137 27.12 0.58 -16.20
CA THR A 137 28.33 -0.16 -15.81
C THR A 137 28.05 -1.58 -15.28
N THR A 138 26.82 -1.87 -14.85
CA THR A 138 26.41 -3.21 -14.37
C THR A 138 25.88 -4.12 -15.49
N MET A 139 25.67 -3.56 -16.68
CA MET A 139 25.08 -4.24 -17.84
C MET A 139 26.11 -4.97 -18.69
N ARG A 140 25.63 -5.96 -19.45
CA ARG A 140 26.38 -6.61 -20.54
C ARG A 140 26.04 -5.93 -21.87
N ASP A 141 26.88 -6.14 -22.88
CA ASP A 141 26.71 -5.55 -24.23
C ASP A 141 25.36 -5.86 -24.90
N ASN A 142 24.76 -7.01 -24.57
CA ASN A 142 23.47 -7.44 -25.14
C ASN A 142 22.25 -6.94 -24.35
N ASP A 143 22.47 -6.35 -23.17
CA ASP A 143 21.38 -5.81 -22.35
C ASP A 143 20.97 -4.43 -22.90
N THR A 144 19.76 -3.99 -22.58
CA THR A 144 19.22 -2.73 -23.09
C THR A 144 18.52 -1.98 -21.98
N LEU A 145 18.91 -0.73 -21.75
CA LEU A 145 18.38 0.14 -20.70
C LEU A 145 17.59 1.29 -21.31
N CYS A 146 16.44 1.59 -20.73
CA CYS A 146 15.60 2.71 -21.13
C CYS A 146 15.08 3.44 -19.90
N GLN A 147 15.01 4.77 -19.96
CA GLN A 147 14.29 5.56 -18.95
C GLN A 147 12.80 5.59 -19.32
N THR A 148 11.99 4.81 -18.59
CA THR A 148 10.57 4.60 -18.88
C THR A 148 9.63 5.51 -18.08
N GLY A 149 10.15 6.23 -17.09
CA GLY A 149 9.46 7.30 -16.38
C GLY A 149 10.45 8.29 -15.77
N ASP A 150 9.93 9.32 -15.11
CA ASP A 150 10.75 10.44 -14.60
C ASP A 150 11.87 9.96 -13.66
N PHE A 151 11.55 9.04 -12.75
CA PHE A 151 12.49 8.43 -11.80
C PHE A 151 12.68 6.93 -12.01
N ARG A 152 12.33 6.42 -13.19
CA ARG A 152 12.19 4.98 -13.46
C ARG A 152 12.97 4.55 -14.69
N PHE A 153 13.71 3.46 -14.51
CA PHE A 153 14.48 2.81 -15.55
C PHE A 153 13.98 1.38 -15.76
N SER A 154 13.93 0.94 -17.02
CA SER A 154 13.65 -0.44 -17.38
C SER A 154 14.84 -1.04 -18.10
N LEU A 155 15.28 -2.21 -17.63
CA LEU A 155 16.43 -2.94 -18.14
C LEU A 155 15.96 -4.30 -18.67
N CYS A 156 16.14 -4.52 -19.97
CA CYS A 156 15.91 -5.81 -20.60
C CYS A 156 17.23 -6.54 -20.77
N LEU A 157 17.34 -7.76 -20.24
CA LEU A 157 18.51 -8.59 -20.50
C LEU A 157 18.47 -9.16 -21.91
N GLY A 158 19.63 -9.37 -22.51
CA GLY A 158 19.74 -10.26 -23.65
C GLY A 158 19.34 -11.70 -23.28
N GLN A 159 19.26 -12.61 -24.25
CA GLN A 159 19.06 -14.02 -23.94
C GLN A 159 20.28 -14.61 -23.21
N VAL A 160 20.05 -15.17 -22.02
CA VAL A 160 21.07 -15.76 -21.14
C VAL A 160 20.78 -17.24 -20.92
N GLN A 161 21.81 -18.07 -20.99
CA GLN A 161 21.69 -19.50 -20.70
C GLN A 161 21.46 -19.75 -19.21
N HIS A 162 20.55 -20.66 -18.87
CA HIS A 162 20.22 -21.05 -17.50
C HIS A 162 19.81 -19.88 -16.58
N LEU A 163 19.25 -18.81 -17.13
CA LEU A 163 18.75 -17.69 -16.33
C LEU A 163 17.47 -18.11 -15.60
N ASP A 164 17.56 -18.12 -14.28
CA ASP A 164 16.48 -18.50 -13.36
C ASP A 164 16.10 -17.36 -12.40
N LEU A 165 15.19 -17.68 -11.48
CA LEU A 165 14.66 -16.73 -10.51
C LEU A 165 15.75 -16.25 -9.54
N GLU A 166 16.58 -17.17 -9.04
CA GLU A 166 17.64 -16.85 -8.07
C GLU A 166 18.68 -15.92 -8.68
N SER A 167 19.10 -16.20 -9.92
CA SER A 167 19.99 -15.33 -10.68
C SER A 167 19.42 -13.91 -10.81
N CYS A 168 18.12 -13.77 -11.09
CA CYS A 168 17.48 -12.45 -11.19
C CYS A 168 17.39 -11.72 -9.85
N ILE A 169 17.21 -12.43 -8.74
CA ILE A 169 17.25 -11.85 -7.39
C ILE A 169 18.66 -11.31 -7.10
N GLN A 170 19.69 -12.09 -7.40
CA GLN A 170 21.08 -11.65 -7.24
C GLN A 170 21.39 -10.43 -8.11
N LEU A 171 20.96 -10.44 -9.38
CA LEU A 171 21.08 -9.28 -10.28
C LEU A 171 20.38 -8.04 -9.71
N SER A 172 19.17 -8.18 -9.17
CA SER A 172 18.43 -7.09 -8.53
C SER A 172 19.22 -6.48 -7.37
N GLY A 173 19.80 -7.32 -6.50
CA GLY A 173 20.65 -6.86 -5.40
C GLY A 173 21.90 -6.12 -5.88
N ARG A 174 22.52 -6.55 -6.99
CA ARG A 174 23.65 -5.80 -7.59
C ARG A 174 23.22 -4.44 -8.14
N TYR A 175 22.04 -4.36 -8.77
CA TYR A 175 21.53 -3.08 -9.26
C TYR A 175 21.23 -2.13 -8.11
N GLN A 176 20.58 -2.61 -7.04
CA GLN A 176 20.38 -1.82 -5.82
C GLN A 176 21.71 -1.34 -5.25
N GLN A 177 22.65 -2.25 -5.01
CA GLN A 177 23.96 -1.90 -4.44
C GLN A 177 24.69 -0.85 -5.27
N ALA A 178 24.66 -0.96 -6.60
CA ALA A 178 25.29 0.03 -7.48
C ALA A 178 24.59 1.39 -7.40
N ILE A 179 23.25 1.42 -7.38
CA ILE A 179 22.48 2.67 -7.39
C ILE A 179 22.48 3.37 -6.03
N GLU A 180 22.43 2.63 -4.94
CA GLU A 180 22.31 3.15 -3.57
C GLU A 180 23.62 3.67 -2.99
N GLU A 181 24.73 3.59 -3.75
CA GLU A 181 25.96 4.29 -3.40
C GLU A 181 25.71 5.81 -3.24
N PRO A 182 26.34 6.50 -2.27
CA PRO A 182 26.10 7.92 -2.06
C PRO A 182 26.45 8.76 -3.30
N ILE A 183 25.59 9.71 -3.68
CA ILE A 183 25.78 10.57 -4.85
C ILE A 183 26.21 11.95 -4.37
N ALA A 184 27.42 12.39 -4.76
CA ALA A 184 27.92 13.73 -4.44
C ALA A 184 27.41 14.76 -5.46
N ILE A 185 26.63 15.74 -5.02
CA ILE A 185 26.12 16.86 -5.84
C ILE A 185 26.38 18.16 -5.10
N ASP A 186 27.12 19.07 -5.74
CA ASP A 186 27.42 20.42 -5.24
C ASP A 186 27.94 20.45 -3.78
N GLY A 187 28.76 19.46 -3.41
CA GLY A 187 29.33 19.34 -2.05
C GLY A 187 28.40 18.71 -1.02
N THR A 188 27.19 18.29 -1.40
CA THR A 188 26.25 17.53 -0.57
C THR A 188 26.23 16.06 -0.98
N THR A 189 26.22 15.16 0.00
CA THR A 189 26.05 13.72 -0.23
C THR A 189 24.57 13.35 -0.14
N ILE A 190 24.04 12.78 -1.22
CA ILE A 190 22.65 12.33 -1.33
C ILE A 190 22.61 10.82 -1.24
N TYR A 191 21.72 10.31 -0.39
CA TYR A 191 21.41 8.89 -0.28
C TYR A 191 20.06 8.65 -0.94
N VAL A 192 19.99 7.64 -1.78
CA VAL A 192 18.77 7.19 -2.46
C VAL A 192 18.60 5.70 -2.23
N SER A 193 17.36 5.24 -2.14
CA SER A 193 17.00 3.83 -2.19
C SER A 193 16.23 3.54 -3.47
N VAL A 194 16.30 2.30 -3.95
CA VAL A 194 15.53 1.89 -5.13
C VAL A 194 14.80 0.58 -4.93
N SER A 195 13.54 0.56 -5.33
CA SER A 195 12.77 -0.67 -5.46
C SER A 195 12.97 -1.29 -6.84
N VAL A 196 12.99 -2.62 -6.89
CA VAL A 196 13.18 -3.40 -8.13
C VAL A 196 12.05 -4.40 -8.32
N GLY A 197 11.35 -4.28 -9.44
CA GLY A 197 10.43 -5.29 -9.95
C GLY A 197 11.01 -5.99 -11.15
N PHE A 198 10.93 -7.32 -11.23
CA PHE A 198 11.40 -8.03 -12.41
C PHE A 198 10.49 -9.15 -12.88
N CYS A 199 10.52 -9.45 -14.18
CA CYS A 199 9.72 -10.49 -14.81
C CYS A 199 10.58 -11.34 -15.74
N LEU A 200 10.61 -12.65 -15.51
CA LEU A 200 11.24 -13.59 -16.44
C LEU A 200 10.37 -13.72 -17.70
N LEU A 201 11.00 -13.83 -18.87
CA LEU A 201 10.31 -13.89 -20.17
C LEU A 201 9.29 -15.03 -20.23
N ASN A 202 9.66 -16.21 -19.69
CA ASN A 202 8.80 -17.39 -19.60
C ASN A 202 7.64 -17.26 -18.60
N ARG A 203 7.63 -16.22 -17.77
CA ARG A 203 6.55 -15.90 -16.82
C ARG A 203 5.72 -14.70 -17.24
N ALA A 204 6.03 -14.04 -18.36
CA ALA A 204 5.32 -12.83 -18.78
C ALA A 204 3.81 -13.07 -18.98
N PRO A 205 2.94 -12.09 -18.64
CA PRO A 205 1.47 -12.24 -18.65
C PRO A 205 0.83 -12.47 -20.02
N GLY A 206 1.51 -12.14 -21.11
CA GLY A 206 0.94 -12.11 -22.45
C GLY A 206 2.01 -12.25 -23.52
N GLY A 207 1.63 -12.22 -24.80
CA GLY A 207 2.51 -12.55 -25.92
C GLY A 207 3.47 -11.44 -26.34
N THR A 208 3.28 -10.19 -25.89
CA THR A 208 4.00 -9.02 -26.40
C THR A 208 5.13 -8.56 -25.48
N GLY A 209 6.12 -7.83 -26.00
CA GLY A 209 7.14 -7.17 -25.19
C GLY A 209 6.52 -6.17 -24.21
N ARG A 210 5.42 -5.51 -24.61
CA ARG A 210 4.64 -4.64 -23.71
C ARG A 210 4.06 -5.40 -22.51
N ASP A 211 3.52 -6.60 -22.71
CA ASP A 211 3.02 -7.44 -21.61
C ASP A 211 4.16 -7.80 -20.65
N TRP A 212 5.35 -8.06 -21.17
CA TRP A 212 6.52 -8.39 -20.37
C TRP A 212 7.01 -7.21 -19.52
N LEU A 213 7.05 -6.00 -20.10
CA LEU A 213 7.31 -4.75 -19.37
C LEU A 213 6.25 -4.51 -18.29
N ASN A 214 4.96 -4.69 -18.62
CA ASN A 214 3.89 -4.55 -17.63
C ASN A 214 4.04 -5.55 -16.48
N GLY A 215 4.55 -6.76 -16.75
CA GLY A 215 4.88 -7.74 -15.72
C GLY A 215 5.94 -7.25 -14.73
N SER A 216 7.03 -6.65 -15.22
CA SER A 216 8.07 -6.11 -14.32
C SER A 216 7.59 -4.88 -13.55
N LEU A 217 6.78 -4.02 -14.17
CA LEU A 217 6.17 -2.86 -13.52
C LEU A 217 5.18 -3.29 -12.41
N ALA A 218 4.37 -4.31 -12.66
CA ALA A 218 3.48 -4.88 -11.66
C ALA A 218 4.25 -5.41 -10.43
N ALA A 219 5.39 -6.06 -10.67
CA ALA A 219 6.28 -6.49 -9.60
C ALA A 219 6.91 -5.30 -8.86
N LEU A 220 7.28 -4.23 -9.56
CA LEU A 220 7.87 -3.03 -8.97
C LEU A 220 6.87 -2.35 -8.02
N THR A 221 5.61 -2.21 -8.42
CA THR A 221 4.58 -1.64 -7.54
C THR A 221 4.39 -2.47 -6.27
N GLU A 222 4.43 -3.80 -6.35
CA GLU A 222 4.39 -4.64 -5.16
C GLU A 222 5.65 -4.53 -4.31
N ALA A 223 6.82 -4.28 -4.93
CA ALA A 223 8.05 -4.03 -4.20
C ALA A 223 7.94 -2.74 -3.38
N GLN A 224 7.52 -1.62 -4.00
CA GLN A 224 7.38 -0.32 -3.33
C GLN A 224 6.43 -0.37 -2.12
N ARG A 225 5.39 -1.21 -2.17
CA ARG A 225 4.46 -1.42 -1.04
C ARG A 225 5.06 -2.13 0.17
N ARG A 226 6.16 -2.86 -0.03
CA ARG A 226 6.84 -3.59 1.06
C ARG A 226 7.86 -2.73 1.78
N GLY A 227 8.01 -1.48 1.34
CA GLY A 227 8.95 -0.51 1.87
C GLY A 227 10.12 -0.25 0.91
N PRO A 228 10.95 0.76 1.23
CA PRO A 228 12.11 1.12 0.43
C PRO A 228 13.09 -0.04 0.22
N SER A 229 13.88 0.03 -0.85
CA SER A 229 14.88 -0.99 -1.19
C SER A 229 14.33 -2.42 -1.33
N SER A 230 13.05 -2.55 -1.71
CA SER A 230 12.41 -3.87 -1.87
C SER A 230 12.62 -4.46 -3.26
N VAL A 231 12.70 -5.79 -3.33
CA VAL A 231 12.76 -6.55 -4.59
C VAL A 231 11.58 -7.49 -4.71
N ARG A 232 10.90 -7.50 -5.86
CA ARG A 232 9.84 -8.47 -6.17
C ARG A 232 9.95 -9.03 -7.57
N ALA A 233 9.67 -10.33 -7.66
CA ALA A 233 9.51 -11.03 -8.91
C ALA A 233 8.04 -11.07 -9.32
N TYR A 234 7.78 -10.92 -10.61
CA TYR A 234 6.47 -11.17 -11.17
C TYR A 234 6.14 -12.66 -11.10
N SER A 235 4.91 -12.94 -10.69
CA SER A 235 4.29 -14.27 -10.77
C SER A 235 2.86 -14.14 -11.31
N THR A 236 2.34 -15.21 -11.89
CA THR A 236 0.93 -15.27 -12.31
C THR A 236 -0.02 -15.07 -11.14
N GLU A 237 0.37 -15.51 -9.95
CA GLU A 237 -0.36 -15.24 -8.70
C GLU A 237 -0.38 -13.75 -8.36
N LEU A 238 0.75 -13.05 -8.49
CA LEU A 238 0.82 -11.61 -8.29
C LEU A 238 -0.12 -10.85 -9.26
N HIS A 239 -0.15 -11.25 -10.53
CA HIS A 239 -1.05 -10.66 -11.53
C HIS A 239 -2.53 -10.87 -11.20
N SER A 240 -2.89 -12.08 -10.78
CA SER A 240 -4.24 -12.40 -10.32
C SER A 240 -4.63 -11.52 -9.12
N ARG A 241 -3.73 -11.41 -8.12
CA ARG A 241 -3.94 -10.56 -6.95
C ARG A 241 -4.12 -9.08 -7.32
N LEU A 242 -3.29 -8.53 -8.22
CA LEU A 242 -3.39 -7.14 -8.65
C LEU A 242 -4.68 -6.85 -9.43
N LYS A 243 -5.09 -7.77 -10.32
CA LYS A 243 -6.37 -7.68 -11.02
C LYS A 243 -7.56 -7.74 -10.07
N ASN A 244 -7.56 -8.70 -9.15
CA ASN A 244 -8.60 -8.82 -8.14
C ASN A 244 -8.66 -7.56 -7.28
N ARG A 245 -7.52 -6.99 -6.90
CA ARG A 245 -7.47 -5.75 -6.11
C ARG A 245 -8.03 -4.54 -6.85
N ALA A 246 -7.72 -4.39 -8.14
CA ALA A 246 -8.31 -3.33 -8.97
C ALA A 246 -9.84 -3.46 -9.05
N HIS A 247 -10.34 -4.69 -9.25
CA HIS A 247 -11.77 -4.98 -9.24
C HIS A 247 -12.42 -4.62 -7.89
N LEU A 248 -11.81 -5.06 -6.79
CA LEU A 248 -12.29 -4.77 -5.44
C LEU A 248 -12.32 -3.26 -5.16
N ARG A 249 -11.32 -2.51 -5.62
CA ARG A 249 -11.28 -1.05 -5.47
C ARG A 249 -12.44 -0.36 -6.19
N ASP A 250 -12.87 -0.88 -7.33
CA ASP A 250 -14.00 -0.31 -8.07
C ASP A 250 -15.35 -0.68 -7.42
N GLU A 251 -15.40 -1.76 -6.63
CA GLU A 251 -16.61 -2.24 -5.92
C GLU A 251 -16.76 -1.74 -4.48
N VAL A 252 -15.64 -1.47 -3.79
CA VAL A 252 -15.61 -1.22 -2.33
C VAL A 252 -16.50 -0.06 -1.92
N ALA A 253 -16.55 1.01 -2.72
CA ALA A 253 -17.39 2.18 -2.42
C ALA A 253 -18.88 1.79 -2.38
N ALA A 254 -19.35 1.03 -3.36
CA ALA A 254 -20.72 0.53 -3.39
C ALA A 254 -20.97 -0.48 -2.27
N ALA A 255 -19.99 -1.35 -1.98
CA ALA A 255 -20.10 -2.35 -0.92
C ALA A 255 -20.21 -1.73 0.48
N LEU A 256 -19.49 -0.64 0.76
CA LEU A 256 -19.62 0.11 2.01
C LEU A 256 -21.03 0.72 2.15
N GLU A 257 -21.51 1.40 1.11
CA GLU A 257 -22.83 2.08 1.16
C GLU A 257 -24.01 1.09 1.18
N GLN A 258 -23.84 -0.10 0.61
CA GLN A 258 -24.87 -1.16 0.61
C GLN A 258 -24.85 -2.02 1.89
N GLY A 259 -23.93 -1.76 2.83
CA GLY A 259 -23.81 -2.54 4.08
C GLY A 259 -23.23 -3.95 3.87
N HIS A 260 -22.55 -4.21 2.75
CA HIS A 260 -21.85 -5.47 2.51
C HIS A 260 -20.58 -5.57 3.36
N ILE A 261 -19.99 -4.42 3.73
CA ILE A 261 -18.88 -4.34 4.66
C ILE A 261 -19.41 -3.89 6.02
N GLN A 262 -19.29 -4.76 7.02
CA GLN A 262 -19.86 -4.56 8.36
C GLN A 262 -18.97 -5.19 9.43
N PRO A 263 -19.05 -4.75 10.70
CA PRO A 263 -18.32 -5.38 11.77
C PRO A 263 -18.86 -6.77 12.09
N TRP A 264 -17.95 -7.72 12.25
CA TRP A 264 -18.19 -8.92 13.03
C TRP A 264 -17.48 -8.76 14.37
N PHE A 265 -18.07 -9.31 15.42
CA PHE A 265 -17.63 -9.12 16.79
C PHE A 265 -16.93 -10.38 17.29
N GLN A 266 -15.71 -10.26 17.78
CA GLN A 266 -14.99 -11.36 18.43
C GLN A 266 -14.92 -11.12 19.95
N PRO A 267 -15.38 -12.06 20.78
CA PRO A 267 -15.41 -11.86 22.22
C PRO A 267 -14.02 -11.95 22.85
N GLN A 268 -13.80 -11.09 23.84
CA GLN A 268 -12.66 -11.08 24.74
C GLN A 268 -13.15 -11.57 26.12
N ILE A 269 -12.42 -12.50 26.74
CA ILE A 269 -12.80 -13.04 28.06
C ILE A 269 -11.70 -12.83 29.08
N SER A 270 -12.10 -12.60 30.32
CA SER A 270 -11.19 -12.56 31.49
C SER A 270 -10.70 -13.96 31.81
N THR A 271 -9.40 -14.12 32.00
CA THR A 271 -8.79 -15.38 32.46
C THR A 271 -9.13 -15.68 33.92
N ASP A 272 -9.24 -14.65 34.76
CA ASP A 272 -9.58 -14.76 36.18
C ASP A 272 -11.02 -15.22 36.42
N THR A 273 -11.97 -14.63 35.69
CA THR A 273 -13.41 -14.80 35.97
C THR A 273 -14.15 -15.59 34.90
N GLY A 274 -13.54 -15.80 33.73
CA GLY A 274 -14.18 -16.36 32.54
C GLY A 274 -15.23 -15.45 31.89
N LYS A 275 -15.57 -14.30 32.50
CA LYS A 275 -16.61 -13.39 32.02
C LYS A 275 -16.16 -12.67 30.75
N VAL A 276 -17.15 -12.22 29.97
CA VAL A 276 -16.91 -11.35 28.81
C VAL A 276 -16.36 -10.02 29.29
N ALA A 277 -15.18 -9.65 28.79
CA ALA A 277 -14.49 -8.40 29.08
C ALA A 277 -14.75 -7.33 28.01
N GLY A 278 -15.11 -7.73 26.80
CA GLY A 278 -15.37 -6.85 25.67
C GLY A 278 -15.55 -7.64 24.38
N PHE A 279 -15.70 -6.92 23.28
CA PHE A 279 -15.63 -7.48 21.93
C PHE A 279 -14.71 -6.64 21.06
N GLU A 280 -13.97 -7.26 20.16
CA GLU A 280 -13.30 -6.56 19.07
C GLU A 280 -14.22 -6.53 17.83
N ALA A 281 -14.38 -5.35 17.24
CA ALA A 281 -15.11 -5.15 16.00
C ALA A 281 -14.18 -5.27 14.79
N LEU A 282 -14.32 -6.37 14.06
CA LEU A 282 -13.48 -6.74 12.94
C LEU A 282 -14.26 -6.58 11.63
N ALA A 283 -13.76 -5.74 10.72
CA ALA A 283 -14.42 -5.51 9.44
C ALA A 283 -14.54 -6.82 8.63
N ARG A 284 -15.71 -7.09 8.06
CA ARG A 284 -15.94 -8.25 7.18
C ARG A 284 -16.73 -7.81 5.96
N TRP A 285 -16.26 -8.20 4.79
CA TRP A 285 -16.99 -8.00 3.54
C TRP A 285 -17.73 -9.28 3.17
N ILE A 286 -19.05 -9.24 3.23
CA ILE A 286 -19.95 -10.27 2.74
C ILE A 286 -20.40 -9.88 1.32
N HIS A 287 -19.67 -10.35 0.32
CA HIS A 287 -19.97 -10.05 -1.08
C HIS A 287 -21.12 -10.94 -1.59
N PRO A 288 -22.09 -10.40 -2.34
CA PRO A 288 -23.25 -11.17 -2.83
C PRO A 288 -22.84 -12.39 -3.66
N ASP A 289 -21.93 -12.23 -4.62
CA ASP A 289 -21.49 -13.33 -5.50
C ASP A 289 -20.30 -14.14 -4.98
N ARG A 290 -19.35 -13.49 -4.28
CA ARG A 290 -18.07 -14.09 -3.86
C ARG A 290 -18.09 -14.66 -2.43
N GLY A 291 -19.15 -14.40 -1.66
CA GLY A 291 -19.21 -14.74 -0.25
C GLY A 291 -18.28 -13.88 0.61
N ALA A 292 -17.76 -14.44 1.71
CA ALA A 292 -16.92 -13.69 2.64
C ALA A 292 -15.53 -13.42 2.05
N ILE A 293 -15.18 -12.14 1.89
CA ILE A 293 -13.86 -11.68 1.44
C ILE A 293 -13.02 -11.30 2.67
N SER A 294 -11.76 -11.75 2.68
CA SER A 294 -10.84 -11.55 3.80
C SER A 294 -10.43 -10.08 3.95
N PRO A 295 -10.31 -9.53 5.18
CA PRO A 295 -9.77 -8.19 5.41
C PRO A 295 -8.43 -7.93 4.74
N ALA A 296 -7.54 -8.92 4.73
CA ALA A 296 -6.24 -8.81 4.07
C ALA A 296 -6.34 -8.60 2.54
N GLU A 297 -7.47 -8.96 1.92
CA GLU A 297 -7.73 -8.75 0.50
C GLU A 297 -8.38 -7.39 0.24
N PHE A 298 -9.35 -6.97 1.06
CA PHE A 298 -10.14 -5.76 0.78
C PHE A 298 -9.71 -4.50 1.50
N LEU A 299 -9.08 -4.57 2.68
CA LEU A 299 -8.57 -3.38 3.37
C LEU A 299 -7.58 -2.58 2.51
N PRO A 300 -6.64 -3.22 1.78
CA PRO A 300 -5.79 -2.49 0.84
C PRO A 300 -6.57 -1.84 -0.31
N ALA A 301 -7.73 -2.40 -0.70
CA ALA A 301 -8.58 -1.78 -1.72
C ALA A 301 -9.36 -0.58 -1.17
N ILE A 302 -9.76 -0.60 0.11
CA ILE A 302 -10.36 0.54 0.82
C ILE A 302 -9.35 1.69 0.90
N GLU A 303 -8.11 1.37 1.26
CA GLU A 303 -7.01 2.33 1.36
C GLU A 303 -6.68 2.97 0.01
N ASP A 304 -6.50 2.16 -1.03
CA ASP A 304 -6.30 2.65 -2.41
C ASP A 304 -7.45 3.55 -2.90
N ALA A 305 -8.68 3.32 -2.42
CA ALA A 305 -9.85 4.13 -2.73
C ALA A 305 -9.98 5.39 -1.86
N GLY A 306 -9.13 5.58 -0.85
CA GLY A 306 -9.21 6.68 0.11
C GLY A 306 -10.43 6.61 1.04
N LEU A 307 -10.96 5.41 1.29
CA LEU A 307 -12.22 5.19 2.02
C LEU A 307 -12.03 4.67 3.46
N LEU A 308 -10.80 4.72 4.00
CA LEU A 308 -10.53 4.27 5.38
C LEU A 308 -11.35 5.06 6.40
N GLU A 309 -11.40 6.40 6.27
CA GLU A 309 -12.21 7.24 7.15
C GLU A 309 -13.70 6.83 7.13
N ARG A 310 -14.23 6.49 5.95
CA ARG A 310 -15.61 6.02 5.81
C ARG A 310 -15.82 4.66 6.46
N LEU A 311 -14.83 3.77 6.36
CA LEU A 311 -14.84 2.48 7.06
C LEU A 311 -14.88 2.69 8.59
N ALA A 312 -14.02 3.53 9.17
CA ALA A 312 -14.05 3.80 10.61
C ALA A 312 -15.42 4.34 11.08
N GLU A 313 -16.03 5.26 10.34
CA GLU A 313 -17.37 5.77 10.67
C GLU A 313 -18.40 4.65 10.75
N ILE A 314 -18.41 3.75 9.77
CA ILE A 314 -19.28 2.57 9.75
C ILE A 314 -18.97 1.66 10.94
N MET A 315 -17.69 1.36 11.19
CA MET A 315 -17.26 0.48 12.28
C MET A 315 -17.66 1.04 13.65
N ILE A 316 -17.46 2.33 13.90
CA ILE A 316 -17.85 3.01 15.15
C ILE A 316 -19.37 2.99 15.31
N TYR A 317 -20.11 3.41 14.29
CA TYR A 317 -21.58 3.48 14.32
C TYR A 317 -22.20 2.12 14.67
N HIS A 318 -21.76 1.05 14.00
CA HIS A 318 -22.28 -0.29 14.26
C HIS A 318 -21.80 -0.86 15.60
N SER A 319 -20.59 -0.51 16.05
CA SER A 319 -20.08 -0.93 17.36
C SER A 319 -20.86 -0.28 18.51
N PHE A 320 -21.20 1.01 18.39
CA PHE A 320 -22.02 1.71 19.38
C PHE A 320 -23.47 1.22 19.37
N THR A 321 -24.01 0.92 18.18
CA THR A 321 -25.31 0.25 18.05
C THR A 321 -25.31 -1.10 18.77
N ALA A 322 -24.25 -1.90 18.59
CA ALA A 322 -24.11 -3.19 19.26
C ALA A 322 -24.03 -3.05 20.79
N LEU A 323 -23.25 -2.11 21.31
CA LEU A 323 -23.17 -1.82 22.75
C LEU A 323 -24.54 -1.48 23.35
N LYS A 324 -25.30 -0.57 22.73
CA LYS A 324 -26.64 -0.21 23.23
C LYS A 324 -27.61 -1.38 23.17
N ALA A 325 -27.49 -2.23 22.15
CA ALA A 325 -28.33 -3.41 22.03
C ALA A 325 -27.97 -4.49 23.08
N TRP A 326 -26.68 -4.69 23.39
CA TRP A 326 -26.25 -5.56 24.48
C TRP A 326 -26.75 -5.04 25.84
N ASP A 327 -26.61 -3.74 26.11
CA ASP A 327 -27.11 -3.10 27.32
C ASP A 327 -28.64 -3.28 27.48
N SER A 328 -29.38 -3.05 26.39
CA SER A 328 -30.85 -3.22 26.36
C SER A 328 -31.29 -4.67 26.55
N ALA A 329 -30.45 -5.63 26.13
CA ALA A 329 -30.67 -7.06 26.35
C ALA A 329 -30.26 -7.54 27.75
N GLY A 330 -29.75 -6.64 28.61
CA GLY A 330 -29.30 -6.93 29.97
C GLY A 330 -27.92 -7.60 30.03
N LEU A 331 -27.17 -7.62 28.92
CA LEU A 331 -25.82 -8.17 28.86
C LEU A 331 -24.81 -7.10 29.30
N ARG A 332 -23.84 -7.49 30.12
CA ARG A 332 -22.76 -6.57 30.53
C ARG A 332 -21.56 -6.74 29.62
N VAL A 333 -21.50 -5.95 28.57
CA VAL A 333 -20.30 -5.82 27.71
C VAL A 333 -19.62 -4.48 28.01
N PRO A 334 -18.47 -4.48 28.71
CA PRO A 334 -17.83 -3.24 29.17
C PRO A 334 -17.47 -2.29 28.03
N HIS A 335 -16.82 -2.79 26.98
CA HIS A 335 -16.37 -1.96 25.85
C HIS A 335 -16.30 -2.75 24.55
N VAL A 336 -16.13 -2.02 23.46
CA VAL A 336 -15.85 -2.56 22.13
C VAL A 336 -14.54 -1.99 21.60
N GLY A 337 -13.65 -2.86 21.13
CA GLY A 337 -12.41 -2.53 20.45
C GLY A 337 -12.65 -2.22 18.98
N VAL A 338 -12.13 -1.10 18.50
CA VAL A 338 -12.16 -0.71 17.09
C VAL A 338 -10.76 -0.34 16.66
N ASN A 339 -10.29 -0.93 15.56
CA ASN A 339 -9.00 -0.67 14.97
C ASN A 339 -8.97 0.71 14.29
N PHE A 340 -7.92 1.49 14.54
CA PHE A 340 -7.64 2.77 13.87
C PHE A 340 -6.27 2.73 13.18
N SER A 341 -6.26 3.02 11.88
CA SER A 341 -5.06 3.18 11.07
C SER A 341 -4.36 4.52 11.32
N GLY A 342 -3.10 4.60 10.91
CA GLY A 342 -2.32 5.84 11.01
C GLY A 342 -2.93 7.01 10.22
N SER A 343 -3.57 6.74 9.08
CA SER A 343 -4.23 7.77 8.27
C SER A 343 -5.45 8.37 8.97
N GLU A 344 -6.25 7.54 9.64
CA GLU A 344 -7.39 7.98 10.45
C GLU A 344 -6.94 8.78 11.67
N LEU A 345 -5.91 8.31 12.36
CA LEU A 345 -5.32 9.01 13.50
C LEU A 345 -4.67 10.34 13.11
N ASN A 346 -4.29 10.53 11.85
CA ASN A 346 -3.78 11.79 11.34
C ASN A 346 -4.89 12.81 11.00
N ASN A 347 -6.17 12.44 11.12
CA ASN A 347 -7.28 13.37 10.86
C ASN A 347 -7.48 14.35 12.03
N PRO A 348 -7.31 15.67 11.83
CA PRO A 348 -7.47 16.65 12.91
C PRO A 348 -8.88 16.70 13.55
N LYS A 349 -9.90 16.18 12.86
CA LYS A 349 -11.29 16.17 13.33
C LYS A 349 -11.70 14.88 14.05
N LEU A 350 -10.80 13.89 14.14
CA LEU A 350 -11.12 12.56 14.68
C LEU A 350 -11.77 12.63 16.06
N VAL A 351 -11.14 13.36 16.99
CA VAL A 351 -11.58 13.44 18.39
C VAL A 351 -12.99 14.02 18.50
N ASP A 352 -13.29 15.05 17.70
CA ASP A 352 -14.61 15.69 17.70
C ASP A 352 -15.68 14.76 17.12
N LYS A 353 -15.35 13.98 16.08
CA LYS A 353 -16.24 12.96 15.53
C LYS A 353 -16.55 11.87 16.55
N VAL A 354 -15.53 11.33 17.22
CA VAL A 354 -15.69 10.30 18.25
C VAL A 354 -16.55 10.81 19.40
N ARG A 355 -16.30 12.04 19.89
CA ARG A 355 -17.13 12.68 20.92
C ARG A 355 -18.58 12.80 20.47
N TRP A 356 -18.81 13.26 19.24
CA TRP A 356 -20.17 13.42 18.71
C TRP A 356 -20.92 12.09 18.62
N GLU A 357 -20.26 11.01 18.18
CA GLU A 357 -20.89 9.68 18.14
C GLU A 357 -21.17 9.14 19.55
N LEU A 358 -20.24 9.31 20.50
CA LEU A 358 -20.47 8.91 21.90
C LEU A 358 -21.69 9.64 22.49
N ASP A 359 -21.78 10.96 22.29
CA ASP A 359 -22.91 11.78 22.74
C ASP A 359 -24.22 11.35 22.05
N ARG A 360 -24.19 11.07 20.75
CA ARG A 360 -25.35 10.63 19.97
C ARG A 360 -25.93 9.31 20.47
N PHE A 361 -25.08 8.38 20.88
CA PHE A 361 -25.49 7.07 21.40
C PHE A 361 -25.70 7.05 22.92
N ASP A 362 -25.43 8.16 23.61
CA ASP A 362 -25.46 8.26 25.09
C ASP A 362 -24.59 7.15 25.70
N LEU A 363 -23.32 7.14 25.29
CA LEU A 363 -22.27 6.22 25.75
C LEU A 363 -21.15 7.00 26.42
N THR A 364 -20.63 6.47 27.52
CA THR A 364 -19.44 7.03 28.16
C THR A 364 -18.19 6.68 27.34
N PRO A 365 -17.15 7.54 27.31
CA PRO A 365 -15.96 7.32 26.48
C PRO A 365 -15.22 6.01 26.73
N ASP A 366 -15.27 5.48 27.96
CA ASP A 366 -14.63 4.22 28.36
C ASP A 366 -15.23 2.97 27.68
N ARG A 367 -16.40 3.12 27.04
CA ARG A 367 -17.04 2.06 26.24
C ARG A 367 -16.36 1.82 24.90
N LEU A 368 -15.48 2.72 24.44
CA LEU A 368 -14.67 2.56 23.23
C LEU A 368 -13.21 2.25 23.61
N ALA A 369 -12.69 1.14 23.11
CA ALA A 369 -11.27 0.87 23.05
C ALA A 369 -10.74 1.17 21.64
N VAL A 370 -9.82 2.12 21.56
CA VAL A 370 -9.14 2.53 20.33
C VAL A 370 -7.91 1.64 20.19
N GLU A 371 -7.97 0.71 19.25
CA GLU A 371 -6.87 -0.23 18.98
C GLU A 371 -5.94 0.38 17.93
N ILE A 372 -4.65 0.49 18.26
CA ILE A 372 -3.63 1.11 17.41
C ILE A 372 -2.42 0.20 17.27
N LEU A 373 -1.86 0.09 16.06
CA LEU A 373 -0.66 -0.72 15.83
C LEU A 373 0.58 -0.14 16.52
N GLU A 374 1.50 -1.02 16.89
CA GLU A 374 2.81 -0.69 17.49
C GLU A 374 3.64 0.32 16.65
N THR A 375 3.54 0.22 15.32
CA THR A 375 4.28 1.09 14.39
C THR A 375 3.82 2.54 14.43
N VAL A 376 2.52 2.77 14.62
CA VAL A 376 1.92 4.11 14.74
C VAL A 376 2.42 4.84 15.98
N VAL A 377 2.71 4.08 17.04
CA VAL A 377 3.26 4.56 18.32
C VAL A 377 4.75 4.90 18.22
N THR A 378 5.45 4.31 17.26
CA THR A 378 6.90 4.46 17.08
C THR A 378 7.23 5.64 16.15
N ASP A 379 6.40 5.89 15.13
CA ASP A 379 6.59 7.00 14.20
C ASP A 379 6.28 8.35 14.88
N THR A 380 7.34 8.99 15.37
CA THR A 380 7.28 10.19 16.19
C THR A 380 7.22 11.49 15.37
N THR A 381 7.15 11.39 14.04
CA THR A 381 7.26 12.53 13.14
C THR A 381 5.94 13.28 12.89
N ALA A 382 4.79 12.69 13.27
CA ALA A 382 3.47 13.31 13.08
C ALA A 382 2.86 13.84 14.39
N ASP A 383 2.98 15.16 14.61
CA ASP A 383 2.40 15.87 15.75
C ASP A 383 0.89 15.64 15.92
N THR A 384 0.16 15.45 14.82
CA THR A 384 -1.30 15.27 14.81
C THR A 384 -1.72 13.93 15.41
N ILE A 385 -1.08 12.82 14.99
CA ILE A 385 -1.38 11.47 15.50
C ILE A 385 -1.21 11.44 17.02
N THR A 386 -0.07 11.94 17.50
CA THR A 386 0.21 11.99 18.93
C THR A 386 -0.83 12.84 19.68
N ARG A 387 -1.19 14.00 19.13
CA ARG A 387 -2.21 14.87 19.73
C ARG A 387 -3.56 14.16 19.83
N ASN A 388 -3.96 13.45 18.78
CA ASN A 388 -5.24 12.76 18.70
C ASN A 388 -5.34 11.58 19.68
N ILE A 389 -4.32 10.72 19.74
CA ILE A 389 -4.30 9.59 20.69
C ILE A 389 -4.40 10.11 22.13
N ASN A 390 -3.61 11.12 22.48
CA ASN A 390 -3.66 11.72 23.81
C ASN A 390 -5.00 12.41 24.11
N ALA A 391 -5.64 12.99 23.11
CA ALA A 391 -6.94 13.63 23.26
C ALA A 391 -8.06 12.60 23.44
N LEU A 392 -8.00 11.45 22.76
CA LEU A 392 -8.91 10.32 22.96
C LEU A 392 -8.74 9.70 24.36
N ALA A 393 -7.49 9.50 24.80
CA ALA A 393 -7.20 9.05 26.16
C ALA A 393 -7.72 10.05 27.22
N LYS A 394 -7.52 11.36 27.02
CA LYS A 394 -8.06 12.41 27.89
C LYS A 394 -9.57 12.53 27.87
N LEU A 395 -10.21 12.19 26.74
CA LEU A 395 -11.67 12.09 26.65
C LEU A 395 -12.19 10.95 27.53
N GLY A 396 -11.36 9.91 27.76
CA GLY A 396 -11.67 8.76 28.59
C GLY A 396 -11.80 7.45 27.80
N CYS A 397 -11.49 7.47 26.49
CA CYS A 397 -11.42 6.25 25.70
C CYS A 397 -10.24 5.38 26.15
N ARG A 398 -10.42 4.06 26.09
CA ARG A 398 -9.32 3.11 26.30
C ARG A 398 -8.41 3.12 25.07
N ILE A 399 -7.11 3.02 25.29
CA ILE A 399 -6.11 2.94 24.22
C ILE A 399 -5.44 1.57 24.33
N ASP A 400 -5.67 0.74 23.33
CA ASP A 400 -5.17 -0.63 23.28
C ASP A 400 -4.06 -0.69 22.21
N LEU A 401 -2.88 -1.15 22.63
CA LEU A 401 -1.73 -1.30 21.72
C LEU A 401 -1.77 -2.67 21.09
N ASP A 402 -1.94 -2.72 19.77
CA ASP A 402 -2.12 -3.92 18.98
C ASP A 402 -0.81 -4.43 18.36
N ASP A 403 -0.78 -5.72 18.01
CA ASP A 403 0.35 -6.44 17.41
C ASP A 403 1.67 -6.35 18.20
N PHE A 404 1.60 -6.23 19.54
CA PHE A 404 2.78 -5.96 20.36
C PHE A 404 3.83 -7.08 20.28
N GLY A 405 5.06 -6.68 19.98
CA GLY A 405 6.25 -7.54 19.86
C GLY A 405 6.68 -7.79 18.41
N THR A 406 5.88 -7.34 17.43
CA THR A 406 6.24 -7.41 16.01
C THR A 406 6.96 -6.15 15.52
N GLY A 407 6.94 -5.06 16.31
CA GLY A 407 7.57 -3.78 16.01
C GLY A 407 8.63 -3.32 17.03
N HIS A 408 8.82 -2.00 17.10
CA HIS A 408 9.80 -1.34 17.98
C HIS A 408 9.17 -0.22 18.84
N ALA A 409 8.02 -0.47 19.48
CA ALA A 409 7.46 0.47 20.44
C ALA A 409 8.36 0.55 21.66
N SER A 410 8.81 1.76 21.98
CA SER A 410 9.53 2.02 23.21
C SER A 410 8.57 2.08 24.39
N ILE A 411 9.04 1.65 25.56
CA ILE A 411 8.34 1.81 26.85
C ILE A 411 7.96 3.29 27.09
N SER A 412 8.79 4.22 26.62
CA SER A 412 8.50 5.65 26.70
C SER A 412 7.25 6.05 25.90
N SER A 413 7.05 5.47 24.71
CA SER A 413 5.87 5.74 23.88
C SER A 413 4.61 5.16 24.51
N ILE A 414 4.66 3.94 25.06
CA ILE A 414 3.54 3.32 25.79
C ILE A 414 3.05 4.24 26.92
N ARG A 415 3.97 4.78 27.73
CA ARG A 415 3.62 5.73 28.80
C ARG A 415 3.08 7.06 28.26
N ARG A 416 3.66 7.56 27.17
CA ARG A 416 3.29 8.85 26.58
C ARG A 416 1.84 8.85 26.12
N PHE A 417 1.35 7.75 25.54
CA PHE A 417 0.01 7.65 24.97
C PHE A 417 -1.06 7.19 25.97
N GLY A 418 -0.69 6.90 27.23
CA GLY A 418 -1.64 6.43 28.23
C GLY A 418 -2.28 5.10 27.83
N VAL A 419 -1.50 4.20 27.22
CA VAL A 419 -1.96 2.85 26.84
C VAL A 419 -2.54 2.15 28.06
N SER A 420 -3.80 1.73 27.95
CA SER A 420 -4.53 1.01 29.00
C SER A 420 -4.32 -0.49 28.92
N ARG A 421 -4.06 -1.02 27.73
CA ARG A 421 -3.90 -2.45 27.48
C ARG A 421 -2.90 -2.74 26.37
N ILE A 422 -2.14 -3.81 26.53
CA ILE A 422 -1.27 -4.38 25.49
C ILE A 422 -1.91 -5.67 24.95
N LYS A 423 -2.12 -5.74 23.64
CA LYS A 423 -2.56 -6.94 22.93
C LYS A 423 -1.30 -7.69 22.43
N ILE A 424 -1.08 -8.89 22.95
CA ILE A 424 0.06 -9.75 22.61
C ILE A 424 -0.28 -10.50 21.33
N ASP A 425 0.49 -10.26 20.28
CA ASP A 425 0.25 -10.84 18.95
C ASP A 425 0.20 -12.37 18.97
N ARG A 426 -0.64 -12.92 18.09
CA ARG A 426 -0.83 -14.36 17.91
C ARG A 426 0.48 -15.12 17.63
N SER A 427 1.46 -14.51 16.96
CA SER A 427 2.74 -15.19 16.67
C SER A 427 3.50 -15.60 17.94
N PHE A 428 3.27 -14.89 19.06
CA PHE A 428 3.83 -15.23 20.36
C PHE A 428 3.01 -16.26 21.13
N VAL A 429 1.69 -16.22 20.97
CA VAL A 429 0.74 -17.09 21.68
C VAL A 429 0.67 -18.49 21.09
N MET A 430 0.76 -18.59 19.76
CA MET A 430 0.58 -19.85 19.03
C MET A 430 1.62 -20.90 19.46
N LYS A 431 1.14 -22.02 20.00
CA LYS A 431 1.95 -23.15 20.54
C LYS A 431 2.81 -22.80 21.76
N ALA A 432 2.51 -21.69 22.45
CA ALA A 432 3.24 -21.31 23.65
C ALA A 432 3.15 -22.38 24.77
N ASP A 433 2.11 -23.23 24.77
CA ASP A 433 1.99 -24.36 25.71
C ASP A 433 3.13 -25.39 25.58
N ARG A 434 3.86 -25.39 24.48
CA ARG A 434 4.92 -26.36 24.14
C ARG A 434 6.28 -25.75 23.85
N ASP A 435 6.37 -24.43 23.86
CA ASP A 435 7.60 -23.70 23.57
C ASP A 435 8.06 -22.87 24.79
N PRO A 436 9.08 -23.35 25.53
CA PRO A 436 9.61 -22.64 26.69
C PRO A 436 10.20 -21.25 26.36
N GLU A 437 10.62 -21.01 25.12
CA GLU A 437 11.15 -19.70 24.71
C GLU A 437 10.01 -18.69 24.54
N GLN A 438 8.94 -19.07 23.85
CA GLN A 438 7.73 -18.26 23.77
C GLN A 438 7.14 -17.98 25.17
N GLN A 439 7.11 -18.98 26.07
CA GLN A 439 6.68 -18.79 27.45
C GLN A 439 7.48 -17.71 28.19
N ARG A 440 8.81 -17.72 28.05
CA ARG A 440 9.69 -16.72 28.68
C ARG A 440 9.41 -15.32 28.14
N MET A 441 9.19 -15.22 26.84
CA MET A 441 8.90 -13.93 26.20
C MET A 441 7.53 -13.39 26.63
N ILE A 442 6.47 -14.20 26.60
CA ILE A 442 5.16 -13.82 27.13
C ILE A 442 5.31 -13.36 28.59
N SER A 443 6.01 -14.14 29.43
CA SER A 443 6.23 -13.79 30.83
C SER A 443 6.94 -12.44 31.01
N ALA A 444 7.89 -12.11 30.14
CA ALA A 444 8.57 -10.82 30.16
C ALA A 444 7.63 -9.67 29.80
N VAL A 445 6.77 -9.85 28.78
CA VAL A 445 5.75 -8.86 28.40
C VAL A 445 4.73 -8.66 29.53
N LEU A 446 4.22 -9.74 30.12
CA LEU A 446 3.29 -9.68 31.25
C LEU A 446 3.91 -8.98 32.46
N THR A 447 5.16 -9.30 32.80
CA THR A 447 5.89 -8.65 33.89
C THR A 447 6.06 -7.15 33.61
N MET A 448 6.39 -6.76 32.39
CA MET A 448 6.51 -5.35 32.02
C MET A 448 5.16 -4.62 32.18
N ALA A 449 4.08 -5.20 31.66
CA ALA A 449 2.74 -4.63 31.75
C ALA A 449 2.28 -4.47 33.21
N GLU A 450 2.51 -5.49 34.05
CA GLU A 450 2.23 -5.43 35.50
C GLU A 450 3.00 -4.27 36.16
N ARG A 451 4.30 -4.11 35.86
CA ARG A 451 5.13 -3.02 36.41
C ARG A 451 4.67 -1.63 35.97
N MET A 452 3.97 -1.55 34.84
CA MET A 452 3.42 -0.31 34.31
C MET A 452 1.95 -0.10 34.68
N ASN A 453 1.32 -1.06 35.37
CA ASN A 453 -0.11 -1.08 35.67
C ASN A 453 -0.97 -0.98 34.39
N ILE A 454 -0.62 -1.78 33.39
CA ILE A 454 -1.27 -1.89 32.08
C ILE A 454 -1.87 -3.30 31.97
N GLU A 455 -3.11 -3.39 31.49
CA GLU A 455 -3.79 -4.68 31.25
C GLU A 455 -3.16 -5.43 30.07
N THR A 456 -3.34 -6.75 30.02
CA THR A 456 -2.82 -7.59 28.95
C THR A 456 -3.91 -8.45 28.32
N LEU A 457 -3.89 -8.55 27.00
CA LEU A 457 -4.78 -9.43 26.25
C LEU A 457 -3.96 -10.27 25.28
N ALA A 458 -4.05 -11.59 25.39
CA ALA A 458 -3.38 -12.48 24.45
C ALA A 458 -4.31 -12.85 23.29
N GLU A 459 -3.83 -12.63 22.06
CA GLU A 459 -4.60 -12.87 20.84
C GLU A 459 -4.34 -14.24 20.22
N GLY A 460 -5.31 -14.72 19.44
CA GLY A 460 -5.15 -15.93 18.66
C GLY A 460 -5.05 -17.21 19.48
N VAL A 461 -5.63 -17.25 20.69
CA VAL A 461 -5.74 -18.48 21.50
C VAL A 461 -6.62 -19.51 20.78
N GLU A 462 -6.05 -20.67 20.43
CA GLU A 462 -6.75 -21.72 19.68
C GLU A 462 -7.02 -22.97 20.51
N THR A 463 -6.20 -23.22 21.53
CA THR A 463 -6.27 -24.45 22.33
C THR A 463 -6.54 -24.19 23.81
N VAL A 464 -7.07 -25.20 24.50
CA VAL A 464 -7.24 -25.17 25.96
C VAL A 464 -5.89 -25.08 26.68
N GLY A 465 -4.82 -25.66 26.09
CA GLY A 465 -3.46 -25.59 26.64
C GLY A 465 -2.91 -24.16 26.65
N GLU A 466 -3.03 -23.45 25.53
CA GLU A 466 -2.64 -22.03 25.42
C GLU A 466 -3.42 -21.16 26.42
N HIS A 467 -4.74 -21.35 26.51
CA HIS A 467 -5.57 -20.64 27.48
C HIS A 467 -5.08 -20.89 28.92
N ALA A 468 -4.90 -22.16 29.30
CA ALA A 468 -4.50 -22.53 30.65
C ALA A 468 -3.11 -21.97 31.01
N LEU A 469 -2.17 -22.00 30.07
CA LEU A 469 -0.85 -21.40 30.24
C LEU A 469 -0.96 -19.88 30.46
N LEU A 470 -1.70 -19.16 29.60
CA LEU A 470 -1.84 -17.70 29.70
C LEU A 470 -2.48 -17.28 31.02
N ALA A 471 -3.50 -18.02 31.49
CA ALA A 471 -4.08 -17.80 32.80
C ALA A 471 -3.07 -18.06 33.94
N GLN A 472 -2.25 -19.12 33.84
CA GLN A 472 -1.20 -19.41 34.84
C GLN A 472 -0.10 -18.36 34.88
N LEU A 473 0.27 -17.79 33.73
CA LEU A 473 1.25 -16.72 33.64
C LEU A 473 0.72 -15.36 34.11
N GLY A 474 -0.59 -15.25 34.37
CA GLY A 474 -1.23 -14.03 34.85
C GLY A 474 -1.59 -13.03 33.75
N CYS A 475 -1.85 -13.50 32.53
CA CYS A 475 -2.43 -12.66 31.48
C CYS A 475 -3.89 -12.34 31.83
N ASP A 476 -4.32 -11.08 31.76
CA ASP A 476 -5.64 -10.64 32.26
C ASP A 476 -6.81 -11.12 31.37
N TYR A 477 -6.61 -11.08 30.05
CA TYR A 477 -7.64 -11.37 29.06
C TYR A 477 -7.11 -12.23 27.92
N VAL A 478 -8.02 -12.95 27.27
CA VAL A 478 -7.71 -13.77 26.10
C VAL A 478 -8.77 -13.62 25.01
N GLN A 479 -8.31 -13.69 23.76
CA GLN A 479 -9.13 -13.69 22.56
C GLN A 479 -8.60 -14.73 21.56
N GLY A 480 -9.48 -15.41 20.82
CA GLY A 480 -9.07 -16.36 19.80
C GLY A 480 -10.13 -17.38 19.44
N PHE A 481 -9.85 -18.22 18.45
CA PHE A 481 -10.81 -19.19 17.91
C PHE A 481 -11.14 -20.33 18.87
N GLY A 482 -10.27 -20.60 19.86
CA GLY A 482 -10.57 -21.53 20.96
C GLY A 482 -11.70 -21.05 21.87
N ILE A 483 -12.00 -19.74 21.85
CA ILE A 483 -13.10 -19.11 22.58
C ILE A 483 -14.31 -18.96 21.65
N ALA A 484 -14.13 -18.16 20.59
CA ALA A 484 -15.10 -18.03 19.51
C ALA A 484 -14.44 -17.39 18.29
N ARG A 485 -14.92 -17.79 17.11
CA ARG A 485 -14.64 -17.05 15.88
C ARG A 485 -15.40 -15.72 15.90
N PRO A 486 -14.91 -14.68 15.20
CA PRO A 486 -15.67 -13.47 14.94
C PRO A 486 -17.04 -13.84 14.37
N MET A 487 -18.10 -13.17 14.82
CA MET A 487 -19.47 -13.48 14.43
C MET A 487 -20.28 -12.21 14.13
N PRO A 488 -21.28 -12.27 13.25
CA PRO A 488 -22.17 -11.14 13.02
C PRO A 488 -22.95 -10.80 14.30
N PHE A 489 -23.38 -9.54 14.43
CA PHE A 489 -24.03 -9.01 15.63
C PHE A 489 -25.17 -9.91 16.13
N GLU A 490 -26.01 -10.43 15.23
CA GLU A 490 -27.20 -11.22 15.56
C GLU A 490 -26.87 -12.48 16.35
N LYS A 491 -25.65 -13.02 16.20
CA LYS A 491 -25.19 -14.22 16.92
C LYS A 491 -24.57 -13.92 18.29
N THR A 492 -24.23 -12.66 18.55
CA THR A 492 -23.49 -12.29 19.77
C THR A 492 -24.32 -12.48 21.02
N LEU A 493 -25.62 -12.12 21.01
CA LEU A 493 -26.49 -12.25 22.19
C LEU A 493 -26.63 -13.70 22.65
N ASP A 494 -26.92 -14.60 21.72
CA ASP A 494 -27.07 -16.03 22.02
C ASP A 494 -25.75 -16.64 22.49
N TRP A 495 -24.63 -16.22 21.87
CA TRP A 495 -23.31 -16.67 22.28
C TRP A 495 -22.98 -16.23 23.72
N VAL A 496 -23.19 -14.95 24.07
CA VAL A 496 -22.92 -14.44 25.43
C VAL A 496 -23.77 -15.17 26.45
N ARG A 497 -25.07 -15.36 26.20
CA ARG A 497 -25.96 -16.09 27.11
C ARG A 497 -25.53 -17.54 27.32
N ALA A 498 -25.16 -18.22 26.24
CA ALA A 498 -24.66 -19.60 26.31
C ALA A 498 -23.32 -19.68 27.06
N HIS A 499 -22.45 -18.68 26.92
CA HIS A 499 -21.17 -18.61 27.63
C HIS A 499 -21.36 -18.33 29.12
N GLU A 500 -22.15 -17.32 29.48
CA GLU A 500 -22.45 -16.99 30.89
C GLU A 500 -23.16 -18.14 31.62
N ALA A 501 -24.00 -18.91 30.93
CA ALA A 501 -24.64 -20.10 31.50
C ALA A 501 -23.62 -21.16 31.95
N LYS A 502 -22.50 -21.34 31.22
CA LYS A 502 -21.41 -22.26 31.59
C LYS A 502 -20.64 -21.79 32.83
N LEU A 503 -20.61 -20.48 33.08
CA LEU A 503 -19.89 -19.89 34.22
C LEU A 503 -20.68 -19.94 35.53
N LYS A 504 -22.00 -20.14 35.50
CA LYS A 504 -22.81 -20.23 36.73
C LYS A 504 -22.40 -21.37 37.66
N ASP A 505 -21.73 -22.38 37.11
CA ASP A 505 -21.18 -23.51 37.87
C ASP A 505 -19.71 -23.29 38.28
N ALA A 506 -19.10 -22.15 37.94
CA ALA A 506 -17.70 -21.85 38.24
C ALA A 506 -17.54 -21.12 39.60
N PRO A 507 -16.55 -21.49 40.44
CA PRO A 507 -16.31 -20.83 41.73
C PRO A 507 -15.85 -19.37 41.52
N SER A 508 -16.50 -18.43 42.22
CA SER A 508 -16.13 -17.01 42.16
C SER A 508 -14.91 -16.71 43.05
N LEU A 509 -13.84 -16.18 42.46
CA LEU A 509 -12.73 -15.61 43.23
C LEU A 509 -13.08 -14.18 43.69
N PRO A 510 -12.71 -13.76 44.92
CA PRO A 510 -12.91 -12.39 45.37
C PRO A 510 -12.04 -11.43 44.54
N VAL A 511 -12.66 -10.35 44.05
CA VAL A 511 -12.00 -9.28 43.28
C VAL A 511 -10.80 -8.72 44.05
N ARG A 512 -9.64 -8.64 43.39
CA ARG A 512 -8.42 -8.04 43.93
C ARG A 512 -8.72 -6.56 44.24
N ARG A 513 -8.75 -6.19 45.52
CA ARG A 513 -8.90 -4.80 45.94
C ARG A 513 -7.64 -4.03 45.51
N THR A 514 -7.78 -3.15 44.54
CA THR A 514 -6.83 -2.06 44.30
C THR A 514 -6.90 -1.11 45.50
N ASN A 515 -5.80 -0.98 46.25
CA ASN A 515 -5.62 0.08 47.24
C ASN A 515 -5.11 1.34 46.54
#